data_AF-A0A162CLP6-F1
#
_entry.id   AF-A0A162CLP6-F1
#
_cell.length_a   1.000
_cell.length_b   1.000
_cell.length_c   1.000
_cell.angle_alpha   90.00
_cell.angle_beta   90.00
_cell.angle_gamma   90.00
#
_symmetry.space_group_name_H-M   'P 1'
#
loop_
_entity.id
_entity.type
_entity.pdbx_description
1 polymer ?
#
loop_
_entity_poly.entity_id
_entity_poly.type
_entity_poly.pdbx_seq_one_letter_code
_entity_poly.pdbx_strand_id
1 'polypeptide(L)'
;MAIYKVFGFLLIMLTISSCNQNKKDTSKIEKLNSNHKMEVTKGQGIVTKTSSKSFEETYNTLVEVITNNPNLKIIAELNHQANAASVGLELNPTRIIMFGNPKLGTPLM
;
A
#
# COMPACT_ATOMS: atom_id res chain seq x y z
N MET A 1 -9.33 86.76 2.74
CA MET A 1 -8.82 86.25 1.45
C MET A 1 -8.44 84.77 1.66
N ALA A 2 -9.41 83.88 1.79
CA ALA A 2 -10.08 83.24 0.64
C ALA A 2 -9.13 82.34 -0.19
N ILE A 3 -8.47 81.35 0.44
CA ILE A 3 -7.83 80.21 -0.27
C ILE A 3 -7.86 78.91 0.55
N TYR A 4 -7.89 79.00 1.88
CA TYR A 4 -7.90 77.86 2.83
C TYR A 4 -9.24 77.08 2.91
N LYS A 5 -10.15 77.23 1.93
CA LYS A 5 -11.45 76.55 1.91
C LYS A 5 -11.79 75.80 0.61
N VAL A 6 -10.91 75.81 -0.40
CA VAL A 6 -11.19 75.16 -1.71
C VAL A 6 -10.22 74.01 -2.04
N PHE A 7 -9.05 73.94 -1.41
CA PHE A 7 -8.17 72.76 -1.53
C PHE A 7 -8.40 71.69 -0.43
N GLY A 8 -9.43 71.87 0.40
CA GLY A 8 -9.90 70.88 1.37
C GLY A 8 -10.70 69.72 0.76
N PHE A 9 -10.71 69.59 -0.57
CA PHE A 9 -11.51 68.58 -1.28
C PHE A 9 -10.76 67.87 -2.40
N LEU A 10 -9.47 68.15 -2.59
CA LEU A 10 -8.59 67.33 -3.43
C LEU A 10 -7.85 66.35 -2.51
N LEU A 11 -8.61 65.40 -1.96
CA LEU A 11 -8.65 64.05 -2.51
C LEU A 11 -7.30 63.39 -2.21
N ILE A 12 -7.14 62.89 -0.98
CA ILE A 12 -7.34 61.45 -0.74
C ILE A 12 -6.55 60.67 -1.77
N MET A 13 -5.21 60.77 -1.74
CA MET A 13 -4.31 59.87 -2.47
C MET A 13 -2.86 60.26 -2.14
N LEU A 14 -2.40 60.04 -0.90
CA LEU A 14 -0.99 59.68 -0.73
C LEU A 14 -0.73 59.07 0.66
N THR A 15 -0.15 57.88 0.60
CA THR A 15 0.72 57.24 1.59
C THR A 15 0.12 56.79 2.93
N ILE A 16 -0.58 55.66 2.89
CA ILE A 16 -0.32 54.57 3.83
C ILE A 16 0.00 53.31 3.01
N SER A 17 1.26 53.19 2.59
CA SER A 17 1.82 51.89 2.23
C SER A 17 2.04 51.11 3.52
N SER A 18 0.97 50.50 4.02
CA SER A 18 1.03 49.46 5.03
C SER A 18 1.35 48.16 4.32
N CYS A 19 2.63 47.76 4.33
CA CYS A 19 2.99 46.37 4.12
C CYS A 19 2.74 45.63 5.44
N ASN A 20 1.52 45.14 5.65
CA ASN A 20 1.30 44.05 6.60
C ASN A 20 1.31 42.75 5.79
N GLN A 21 2.24 41.84 6.09
CA GLN A 21 2.36 40.58 5.36
C GLN A 21 1.05 39.80 5.47
N ASN A 22 0.31 39.81 4.37
CA ASN A 22 -0.80 38.91 4.13
C ASN A 22 -0.23 37.49 4.23
N LYS A 23 -0.64 36.78 5.28
CA LYS A 23 -0.47 35.35 5.48
C LYS A 23 -0.84 34.69 4.16
N LYS A 24 0.16 34.27 3.36
CA LYS A 24 -0.10 33.51 2.14
C LYS A 24 -0.88 32.28 2.55
N ASP A 25 -2.18 32.36 2.28
CA ASP A 25 -3.08 31.25 2.33
C ASP A 25 -2.45 30.09 1.56
N THR A 26 -2.37 28.99 2.29
CA THR A 26 -2.24 27.63 1.84
C THR A 26 -3.12 27.39 0.60
N SER A 27 -2.62 27.67 -0.60
CA SER A 27 -3.33 27.34 -1.84
C SER A 27 -2.42 27.21 -3.06
N LYS A 28 -1.24 26.62 -2.86
CA LYS A 28 -0.64 25.79 -3.92
C LYS A 28 0.07 24.60 -3.31
N ILE A 29 -0.66 23.90 -2.43
CA ILE A 29 -0.57 22.44 -2.45
C ILE A 29 -1.06 22.10 -3.85
N GLU A 30 -0.12 21.81 -4.74
CA GLU A 30 -0.41 20.96 -5.89
C GLU A 30 -1.16 19.77 -5.29
N LYS A 31 -2.49 19.78 -5.46
CA LYS A 31 -3.34 18.65 -5.14
C LYS A 31 -2.85 17.56 -6.09
N LEU A 32 -1.82 16.83 -5.66
CA LEU A 32 -1.73 15.41 -5.89
C LEU A 32 -3.05 14.89 -5.32
N ASN A 33 -4.04 14.85 -6.20
CA ASN A 33 -5.20 14.01 -6.07
C ASN A 33 -4.65 12.58 -5.94
N SER A 34 -4.20 12.22 -4.74
CA SER A 34 -4.00 10.82 -4.36
C SER A 34 -5.38 10.23 -4.06
N ASN A 35 -6.28 10.35 -5.04
CA ASN A 35 -7.29 9.36 -5.31
C ASN A 35 -6.64 8.24 -6.14
N HIS A 36 -5.39 7.88 -5.87
CA HIS A 36 -4.88 6.60 -6.32
C HIS A 36 -5.55 5.56 -5.43
N LYS A 37 -6.83 5.31 -5.74
CA LYS A 37 -7.56 4.16 -5.25
C LYS A 37 -6.66 2.97 -5.57
N MET A 38 -6.09 2.36 -4.53
CA MET A 38 -5.40 1.09 -4.68
C MET A 38 -6.47 0.06 -5.06
N GLU A 39 -6.83 0.02 -6.34
CA GLU A 39 -7.63 -1.06 -6.88
C GLU A 39 -6.75 -2.27 -7.03
N VAL A 40 -6.99 -3.26 -6.17
CA VAL A 40 -6.47 -4.60 -6.35
C VAL A 40 -7.40 -5.32 -7.33
N THR A 41 -6.87 -5.67 -8.49
CA THR A 41 -7.61 -6.47 -9.47
C THR A 41 -7.64 -7.95 -9.07
N LYS A 42 -8.62 -8.71 -9.56
CA LYS A 42 -8.73 -10.14 -9.26
C LYS A 42 -7.45 -10.87 -9.72
N GLY A 43 -6.76 -11.51 -8.78
CA GLY A 43 -5.52 -12.25 -9.06
C GLY A 43 -4.24 -11.41 -8.99
N GLN A 44 -4.32 -10.11 -8.72
CA GLN A 44 -3.14 -9.30 -8.49
C GLN A 44 -2.35 -9.83 -7.28
N GLY A 45 -1.03 -10.03 -7.48
CA GLY A 45 -0.15 -10.62 -6.46
C GLY A 45 -0.19 -12.15 -6.38
N ILE A 46 -0.98 -12.83 -7.23
CA ILE A 46 -1.09 -14.30 -7.26
C ILE A 46 -0.42 -14.82 -8.53
N VAL A 47 0.50 -15.78 -8.37
CA VAL A 47 1.11 -16.51 -9.48
C VAL A 47 0.57 -17.94 -9.47
N THR A 48 -0.09 -18.34 -10.56
CA THR A 48 -0.62 -19.70 -10.72
C THR A 48 0.19 -20.45 -11.78
N LYS A 49 0.61 -21.68 -11.46
CA LYS A 49 1.30 -22.58 -12.37
C LYS A 49 0.72 -23.99 -12.26
N THR A 50 0.45 -24.61 -13.40
CA THR A 50 0.01 -26.01 -13.47
C THR A 50 1.22 -26.92 -13.50
N SER A 51 1.24 -27.95 -12.65
CA SER A 51 2.27 -28.99 -12.67
C SER A 51 1.85 -30.13 -13.60
N SER A 52 2.81 -30.72 -14.32
CA SER A 52 2.62 -31.96 -15.08
C SER A 52 2.83 -33.23 -14.24
N LYS A 53 3.19 -33.06 -12.96
CA LYS A 53 3.50 -34.12 -12.01
C LYS A 53 2.27 -34.51 -11.18
N SER A 54 2.34 -35.64 -10.49
CA SER A 54 1.33 -36.00 -9.48
C SER A 54 1.32 -35.00 -8.32
N PHE A 55 0.21 -34.93 -7.58
CA PHE A 55 0.09 -34.02 -6.43
C PHE A 55 1.23 -34.19 -5.42
N GLU A 56 1.52 -35.43 -5.00
CA GLU A 56 2.57 -35.71 -4.01
C GLU A 56 3.97 -35.37 -4.55
N GLU A 57 4.23 -35.63 -5.84
CA GLU A 57 5.51 -35.29 -6.44
C GLU A 57 5.69 -33.76 -6.53
N THR A 58 4.65 -33.02 -6.93
CA THR A 58 4.66 -31.55 -6.92
C THR A 58 4.89 -31.01 -5.51
N TYR A 59 4.16 -31.53 -4.51
CA TYR A 59 4.27 -31.10 -3.12
C TYR A 59 5.68 -31.32 -2.57
N ASN A 60 6.21 -32.55 -2.72
CA ASN A 60 7.53 -32.91 -2.22
C ASN A 60 8.64 -32.12 -2.93
N THR A 61 8.53 -31.90 -4.25
CA THR A 61 9.48 -31.06 -4.99
C THR A 61 9.48 -29.62 -4.46
N LEU A 62 8.31 -29.04 -4.16
CA LEU A 62 8.21 -27.68 -3.61
C LEU A 62 8.83 -27.60 -2.21
N VAL A 63 8.51 -28.56 -1.33
CA VAL A 63 9.11 -28.66 0.01
C VAL A 63 10.63 -28.73 -0.11
N GLU A 64 11.15 -29.63 -0.94
CA GLU A 64 12.59 -29.82 -1.16
C GLU A 64 13.28 -28.52 -1.62
N VAL A 65 12.72 -27.85 -2.64
CA VAL A 65 13.28 -26.59 -3.16
C VAL A 65 13.29 -25.49 -2.10
N ILE A 66 12.25 -25.41 -1.27
CA ILE A 66 12.18 -24.43 -0.17
C ILE A 66 13.20 -24.78 0.92
N THR A 67 13.28 -26.04 1.35
CA THR A 67 14.18 -26.46 2.45
C THR A 67 15.66 -26.41 2.07
N ASN A 68 15.97 -26.63 0.80
CA ASN A 68 17.34 -26.56 0.29
C ASN A 68 17.83 -25.12 0.10
N ASN A 69 16.95 -24.12 0.23
CA ASN A 69 17.36 -22.72 0.24
C ASN A 69 17.74 -22.27 1.66
N PRO A 70 19.01 -21.89 1.92
CA PRO A 70 19.48 -21.57 3.28
C PRO A 70 18.84 -20.32 3.88
N ASN A 71 18.21 -19.46 3.07
CA ASN A 71 17.57 -18.23 3.52
C ASN A 71 16.07 -18.40 3.78
N LEU A 72 15.48 -19.53 3.39
CA LEU A 72 14.06 -19.79 3.58
C LEU A 72 13.83 -20.77 4.73
N LYS A 73 12.64 -20.65 5.33
CA LYS A 73 12.11 -21.59 6.31
C LYS A 73 10.66 -21.87 6.00
N ILE A 74 10.27 -23.14 6.09
CA ILE A 74 8.87 -23.53 6.21
C ILE A 74 8.43 -23.11 7.62
N ILE A 75 7.39 -22.29 7.68
CA ILE A 75 6.83 -21.70 8.89
C ILE A 75 5.63 -22.54 9.34
N ALA A 76 4.82 -23.02 8.39
CA ALA A 76 3.69 -23.88 8.64
C ALA A 76 3.33 -24.70 7.39
N GLU A 77 2.75 -25.87 7.63
CA GLU A 77 2.13 -26.70 6.60
C GLU A 77 0.70 -27.02 7.04
N LEU A 78 -0.24 -26.98 6.09
CA LEU A 78 -1.65 -27.26 6.35
C LEU A 78 -2.18 -28.27 5.35
N ASN A 79 -2.80 -29.34 5.85
CA ASN A 79 -3.45 -30.36 5.03
C ASN A 79 -4.97 -30.23 5.12
N HIS A 80 -5.57 -29.56 4.13
CA HIS A 80 -7.02 -29.38 4.09
C HIS A 80 -7.79 -30.68 3.84
N GLN A 81 -7.19 -31.65 3.14
CA GLN A 81 -7.81 -32.96 2.95
C GLN A 81 -7.96 -33.70 4.28
N ALA A 82 -6.91 -33.70 5.11
CA ALA A 82 -6.97 -34.30 6.44
C ALA A 82 -7.97 -33.57 7.35
N ASN A 83 -8.04 -32.24 7.27
CA ASN A 83 -9.00 -31.44 8.04
C ASN A 83 -10.44 -31.66 7.59
N ALA A 84 -10.70 -31.88 6.31
CA ALA A 84 -12.03 -32.25 5.82
C ALA A 84 -12.42 -33.64 6.35
N ALA A 85 -11.50 -34.60 6.27
CA ALA A 85 -11.73 -35.96 6.75
C ALA A 85 -12.03 -36.01 8.26
N SER A 86 -11.40 -35.15 9.06
CA SER A 86 -11.63 -35.09 10.51
C SER A 86 -13.05 -34.64 10.90
N VAL A 87 -13.79 -34.03 9.97
CA VAL A 87 -15.20 -33.65 10.14
C VAL A 87 -16.14 -34.45 9.22
N GLY A 88 -15.68 -35.58 8.68
CA GLY A 88 -16.50 -36.47 7.85
C GLY A 88 -16.79 -35.95 6.45
N LEU A 89 -15.97 -35.03 5.92
CA LEU A 89 -16.09 -34.49 4.57
C LEU A 89 -14.96 -34.99 3.67
N GLU A 90 -15.27 -35.18 2.39
CA GLU A 90 -14.28 -35.51 1.37
C GLU A 90 -13.76 -34.26 0.66
N LEU A 91 -12.46 -34.20 0.42
CA LEU A 91 -11.81 -33.15 -0.34
C LEU A 91 -10.66 -33.72 -1.17
N ASN A 92 -10.51 -33.24 -2.39
CA ASN A 92 -9.32 -33.54 -3.21
C ASN A 92 -8.03 -33.09 -2.49
N PRO A 93 -6.88 -33.73 -2.74
CA PRO A 93 -5.61 -33.33 -2.13
C PRO A 93 -5.37 -31.82 -2.27
N THR A 94 -5.32 -31.13 -1.13
CA THR A 94 -5.20 -29.67 -1.04
C THR A 94 -4.32 -29.35 0.15
N ARG A 95 -3.15 -28.76 -0.09
CA ARG A 95 -2.17 -28.41 0.95
C ARG A 95 -1.67 -26.98 0.80
N ILE A 96 -1.29 -26.36 1.92
CA ILE A 96 -0.64 -25.05 1.98
C ILE A 96 0.75 -25.22 2.59
N ILE A 97 1.76 -24.61 1.97
CA ILE A 97 3.10 -24.44 2.54
C ILE A 97 3.30 -22.95 2.77
N MET A 98 3.38 -22.53 4.03
CA MET A 98 3.76 -21.17 4.40
C MET A 98 5.26 -21.14 4.64
N PHE A 99 5.98 -20.31 3.90
CA PHE A 99 7.44 -20.18 4.02
C PHE A 99 7.88 -18.73 3.87
N GLY A 100 9.08 -18.41 4.36
CA GLY A 100 9.61 -17.06 4.28
C GLY A 100 11.07 -16.95 4.72
N ASN A 101 11.61 -15.73 4.68
CA ASN A 101 12.96 -15.41 5.15
C ASN A 101 12.87 -14.58 6.44
N PRO A 102 13.11 -15.17 7.63
CA PRO A 102 13.03 -14.46 8.90
C PRO A 102 14.02 -13.28 9.00
N LYS A 103 15.20 -13.38 8.38
CA LYS A 103 16.21 -12.29 8.40
C LYS A 103 15.71 -11.03 7.69
N LEU A 104 14.83 -11.17 6.69
CA LEU A 104 14.24 -10.05 5.96
C LEU A 104 12.85 -9.69 6.47
N GLY A 105 12.07 -10.67 6.92
CA GLY A 105 10.68 -10.48 7.32
C GLY A 105 10.53 -9.87 8.71
N THR A 106 11.29 -10.34 9.70
CA THR A 106 11.16 -9.86 11.09
C THR A 106 11.46 -8.36 11.25
N PRO A 107 12.46 -7.76 10.58
CA PRO A 107 12.69 -6.31 10.66
C PRO A 107 11.57 -5.43 10.09
N LEU A 108 10.60 -6.00 9.35
CA LEU A 108 9.45 -5.27 8.81
C LEU A 108 8.25 -5.25 9.77
N MET A 109 8.37 -5.86 10.95
CA MET A 109 7.36 -5.91 12.01
C MET A 109 7.75 -4.97 13.15
#